data_AF-A0A7W1M0W7-F1
#
_entry.id   AF-A0A7W1M0W7-F1
#
_cell.length_a   1.000
_cell.length_b   1.000
_cell.length_c   1.000
_cell.angle_alpha   90.00
_cell.angle_beta   90.00
_cell.angle_gamma   90.00
#
_symmetry.space_group_name_H-M   'P 1'
#
loop_
_entity.id
_entity.type
_entity.pdbx_description
1 polymer ?
#
loop_
_entity_poly.entity_id
_entity_poly.type
_entity_poly.pdbx_seq_one_letter_code
_entity_poly.pdbx_strand_id
1 'polypeptide(L)'
;MTSTTVERPVAARVELQRYRISTGERVLYGQRVDGVVRVTDCPVGAGRAFLVQRGLERDVDERGTGAWAALQGLVADYASRSEALDQPAILLNREHLDADLERLTEYLSDEAS
;
A
#
# COMPACT_ATOMS: atom_id res chain seq x y z
N MET A 1 6.35 -13.96 33.00
CA MET A 1 7.08 -14.01 31.71
C MET A 1 7.06 -12.62 31.12
N THR A 2 8.19 -11.93 31.11
CA THR A 2 8.33 -10.61 30.49
C THR A 2 8.42 -10.80 28.98
N SER A 3 7.35 -10.49 28.24
CA SER A 3 7.42 -10.39 26.77
C SER A 3 8.30 -9.21 26.40
N THR A 4 9.48 -9.51 25.87
CA THR A 4 10.36 -8.51 25.27
C THR A 4 9.69 -7.99 24.00
N THR A 5 9.22 -6.75 24.01
CA THR A 5 8.78 -6.05 22.80
C THR A 5 9.98 -5.93 21.88
N VAL A 6 10.03 -6.72 20.82
CA VAL A 6 11.02 -6.54 19.75
C VAL A 6 10.59 -5.30 18.96
N GLU A 7 11.29 -4.18 19.15
CA GLU A 7 11.17 -3.03 18.26
C GLU A 7 11.41 -3.51 16.82
N ARG A 8 10.41 -3.35 15.95
CA ARG A 8 10.54 -3.66 14.52
C ARG A 8 10.89 -2.37 13.79
N PRO A 9 12.15 -2.13 13.44
CA PRO A 9 12.57 -0.86 12.87
C PRO A 9 11.92 -0.61 11.49
N VAL A 10 11.65 0.66 11.21
CA VAL A 10 11.22 1.12 9.89
C VAL A 10 12.39 0.99 8.92
N ALA A 11 12.22 0.21 7.85
CA ALA A 11 13.25 0.05 6.83
C ALA A 11 13.34 1.27 5.91
N ALA A 12 14.45 1.41 5.18
CA ALA A 12 14.57 2.40 4.12
C ALA A 12 13.51 2.17 3.02
N ARG A 13 13.10 3.26 2.36
CA ARG A 13 12.26 3.18 1.17
C ARG A 13 13.06 2.66 -0.01
N VAL A 14 12.41 1.84 -0.84
CA VAL A 14 12.95 1.32 -2.09
C VAL A 14 12.05 1.81 -3.22
N GLU A 15 12.64 2.40 -4.26
CA GLU A 15 11.93 2.73 -5.48
C GLU A 15 11.50 1.44 -6.19
N LEU A 16 10.20 1.31 -6.43
CA LEU A 16 9.63 0.14 -7.11
C LEU A 16 9.37 0.44 -8.59
N GLN A 17 8.81 1.61 -8.90
CA GLN A 17 8.51 2.03 -10.27
C GLN A 17 8.29 3.55 -10.36
N ARG A 18 8.60 4.12 -11.53
CA ARG A 18 8.21 5.49 -11.92
C ARG A 18 7.11 5.45 -12.96
N TYR A 19 6.25 6.47 -12.95
CA TYR A 19 5.22 6.67 -13.96
C TYR A 19 4.94 8.17 -14.16
N ARG A 20 4.28 8.54 -15.25
CA ARG A 20 4.04 9.94 -15.60
C ARG A 20 2.58 10.25 -15.85
N ILE A 21 2.10 11.33 -15.24
CA ILE A 21 0.81 11.97 -15.56
C ILE A 21 1.06 13.40 -16.04
N SER A 22 0.04 14.09 -16.53
CA SER A 22 0.12 15.45 -17.06
C SER A 22 0.64 16.45 -16.03
N THR A 23 0.35 16.21 -14.75
CA THR A 23 0.84 17.05 -13.64
C THR A 23 2.29 16.77 -13.23
N GLY A 24 2.92 15.71 -13.75
CA GLY A 24 4.33 15.43 -13.51
C GLY A 24 4.69 13.94 -13.36
N GLU A 25 5.94 13.70 -13.02
CA GLU A 25 6.46 12.36 -12.72
C GLU A 25 6.18 11.97 -11.26
N ARG A 26 5.93 10.68 -11.05
CA ARG A 26 5.61 10.10 -9.75
C ARG A 26 6.35 8.79 -9.54
N VAL A 27 6.62 8.47 -8.28
CA VAL A 27 7.41 7.31 -7.87
C VAL A 27 6.64 6.48 -6.86
N LEU A 28 6.50 5.19 -7.14
CA LEU A 28 6.03 4.20 -6.20
C LEU A 28 7.19 3.71 -5.32
N TYR A 29 7.06 3.88 -4.01
CA TYR A 29 8.01 3.41 -3.01
C TYR A 29 7.45 2.26 -2.20
N GLY A 30 8.25 1.22 -2.01
CA GLY A 30 8.02 0.15 -1.03
C GLY A 30 8.76 0.45 0.26
N GLN A 31 8.12 0.22 1.42
CA GLN A 31 8.76 0.35 2.72
C GLN A 31 8.26 -0.72 3.68
N ARG A 32 9.16 -1.40 4.40
CA ARG A 32 8.79 -2.30 5.49
C ARG A 32 8.61 -1.50 6.79
N VAL A 33 7.43 -1.63 7.39
CA VAL A 33 7.07 -1.05 8.69
C VAL A 33 6.45 -2.17 9.52
N ASP A 34 7.02 -2.45 10.69
CA ASP A 34 6.55 -3.52 11.59
C ASP A 34 6.46 -4.91 10.96
N GLY A 35 7.28 -5.18 9.93
CA GLY A 35 7.30 -6.43 9.17
C GLY A 35 6.39 -6.46 7.95
N VAL A 36 5.52 -5.46 7.78
CA VAL A 36 4.54 -5.32 6.70
C VAL A 36 5.08 -4.42 5.61
N VAL A 37 4.88 -4.79 4.33
CA VAL A 37 5.20 -3.90 3.21
C VAL A 37 4.07 -2.90 2.98
N ARG A 38 4.45 -1.61 2.90
CA ARG A 38 3.59 -0.50 2.49
C ARG A 38 4.07 0.06 1.17
N VAL A 39 3.12 0.39 0.27
CA VAL A 39 3.40 1.04 -1.01
C VAL A 39 2.88 2.46 -0.98
N THR A 40 3.73 3.44 -1.29
CA THR A 40 3.39 4.87 -1.32
C THR A 40 3.68 5.46 -2.69
N ASP A 41 2.74 6.21 -3.25
CA ASP A 41 2.93 7.04 -4.43
C ASP A 41 3.35 8.46 -4.01
N CYS A 42 4.48 8.93 -4.53
CA CYS A 42 5.03 10.26 -4.25
C CYS A 42 5.28 11.03 -5.57
N PRO A 43 4.90 12.32 -5.66
CA PRO A 43 5.34 13.15 -6.79
C PRO A 43 6.86 13.39 -6.73
N VAL A 44 7.48 13.49 -7.90
CA VAL A 44 8.85 14.03 -8.03
C VAL A 44 8.75 15.56 -7.90
N GLY A 45 8.79 16.05 -6.65
CA GLY A 45 8.67 17.46 -6.32
C GLY A 45 7.54 17.74 -5.32
N ALA A 46 6.90 18.90 -5.46
CA ALA A 46 5.80 19.28 -4.59
C ALA A 46 4.51 18.51 -4.94
N GLY A 47 3.69 18.24 -3.93
CA GLY A 47 2.36 17.65 -4.11
C GLY A 47 2.04 16.64 -3.02
N ARG A 48 0.85 16.04 -3.13
CA ARG A 48 0.37 15.07 -2.16
C ARG A 48 0.93 13.67 -2.49
N ALA A 49 1.45 13.01 -1.46
CA ALA A 49 1.77 11.60 -1.49
C ALA A 49 0.54 10.77 -1.08
N PHE A 50 0.35 9.61 -1.69
CA PHE A 50 -0.78 8.73 -1.45
C PHE A 50 -0.32 7.35 -0.99
N LEU A 51 -1.08 6.76 -0.08
CA LEU A 51 -0.86 5.37 0.31
C LEU A 51 -1.62 4.46 -0.66
N VAL A 52 -0.91 3.57 -1.33
CA VAL A 52 -1.48 2.69 -2.36
C VAL A 52 -1.98 1.38 -1.76
N GLN A 53 -1.19 0.74 -0.91
CA GLN A 53 -1.54 -0.53 -0.27
C GLN A 53 -0.96 -0.62 1.14
N ARG A 54 -1.77 -1.13 2.07
CA ARG A 54 -1.34 -1.59 3.41
C ARG A 54 -1.30 -3.12 3.42
N GLY A 55 -0.37 -3.72 4.16
CA GLY A 55 -0.57 -5.11 4.55
C GLY A 55 -0.10 -6.18 3.55
N LEU A 56 0.90 -5.93 2.70
CA LEU A 56 1.47 -7.04 1.92
C LEU A 56 2.30 -7.93 2.87
N GLU A 57 1.66 -9.00 3.32
CA GLU A 57 2.26 -10.02 4.18
C GLU A 57 3.20 -10.92 3.37
N ARG A 58 4.17 -11.54 4.05
CA ARG A 58 5.05 -12.54 3.46
C ARG A 58 4.30 -13.88 3.35
N ASP A 59 3.15 -13.91 2.69
CA ASP A 59 2.59 -15.19 2.32
C ASP A 59 3.41 -15.70 1.14
N VAL A 60 4.32 -16.61 1.43
CA VAL A 60 4.92 -17.51 0.45
C VAL A 60 4.03 -18.74 0.45
N ASP A 61 3.39 -19.03 -0.68
CA ASP A 61 2.74 -20.32 -0.85
C ASP A 61 3.79 -21.45 -0.80
N GLU A 62 3.35 -22.70 -0.70
CA GLU A 62 4.22 -23.90 -0.65
C GLU A 62 5.17 -24.01 -1.87
N ARG A 63 4.94 -23.20 -2.91
CA ARG A 63 5.71 -23.16 -4.17
C ARG A 63 6.72 -22.00 -4.23
N GLY A 64 6.77 -21.15 -3.21
CA GLY A 64 7.67 -20.00 -3.13
C GLY A 64 7.24 -18.80 -4.00
N THR A 65 6.01 -18.78 -4.49
CA THR A 65 5.43 -17.75 -5.36
C THR A 65 4.19 -17.15 -4.69
N GLY A 66 4.38 -16.18 -3.81
CA GLY A 66 3.23 -15.61 -3.08
C GLY A 66 3.23 -14.08 -2.95
N ALA A 67 4.25 -13.48 -2.35
CA ALA A 67 4.19 -12.04 -2.04
C ALA A 67 4.85 -11.10 -3.06
N TRP A 68 5.97 -11.51 -3.67
CA TRP A 68 6.75 -10.64 -4.57
C TRP A 68 6.06 -10.45 -5.93
N ALA A 69 5.56 -11.53 -6.53
CA ALA A 69 4.81 -11.44 -7.79
C ALA A 69 3.52 -10.61 -7.62
N ALA A 70 2.84 -10.75 -6.48
CA ALA A 70 1.68 -9.93 -6.15
C ALA A 70 2.05 -8.44 -6.02
N LEU A 71 3.17 -8.13 -5.36
CA LEU A 71 3.68 -6.75 -5.29
C LEU A 71 4.01 -6.18 -6.68
N GLN A 72 4.68 -6.96 -7.53
CA GLN A 72 5.00 -6.54 -8.90
C GLN A 72 3.73 -6.29 -9.72
N GLY A 73 2.74 -7.19 -9.63
CA GLY A 73 1.45 -7.04 -10.30
C GLY A 73 0.70 -5.79 -9.85
N LEU A 74 0.64 -5.54 -8.54
CA LEU A 74 0.04 -4.33 -7.96
C LEU A 74 0.71 -3.05 -8.49
N VAL A 75 2.04 -3.00 -8.43
CA VAL A 75 2.83 -1.83 -8.85
C VAL A 75 2.61 -1.51 -10.33
N ALA A 76 2.65 -2.54 -11.18
CA ALA A 76 2.43 -2.39 -12.62
C ALA A 76 1.01 -1.95 -12.95
N ASP A 77 0.00 -2.56 -12.33
CA ASP A 77 -1.42 -2.23 -12.55
C ASP A 77 -1.76 -0.82 -12.06
N TYR A 78 -1.25 -0.42 -10.88
CA TYR A 78 -1.46 0.92 -10.36
C TYR A 78 -0.88 2.01 -11.28
N ALA A 79 0.36 1.82 -11.74
CA ALA A 79 1.01 2.75 -12.65
C ALA A 79 0.23 2.85 -13.97
N SER A 80 -0.08 1.71 -14.59
CA SER A 80 -0.84 1.65 -15.85
C SER A 80 -2.19 2.37 -15.76
N ARG A 81 -2.97 2.11 -14.70
CA ARG A 81 -4.24 2.81 -14.49
C ARG A 81 -4.05 4.30 -14.22
N SER A 82 -3.03 4.67 -13.47
CA SER A 82 -2.78 6.08 -13.16
C SER A 82 -2.43 6.88 -14.41
N GLU A 83 -1.62 6.30 -15.30
CA GLU A 83 -1.28 6.90 -16.59
C GLU A 83 -2.51 6.98 -17.50
N ALA A 84 -3.31 5.90 -17.58
CA ALA A 84 -4.52 5.88 -18.41
C ALA A 84 -5.60 6.88 -17.95
N LEU A 85 -5.71 7.11 -16.64
CA LEU A 85 -6.67 8.05 -16.05
C LEU A 85 -6.12 9.49 -15.94
N ASP A 86 -4.84 9.68 -16.22
CA ASP A 86 -4.11 10.93 -16.00
C ASP A 86 -4.19 11.48 -14.56
N GLN A 87 -4.34 10.59 -13.59
CA GLN A 87 -4.39 10.91 -12.17
C GLN A 87 -3.99 9.70 -11.32
N PRO A 88 -3.49 9.87 -10.08
CA PRO A 88 -3.18 8.75 -9.20
C PRO A 88 -4.41 7.84 -9.00
N ALA A 89 -4.28 6.54 -9.29
CA ALA A 89 -5.34 5.54 -9.21
C ALA A 89 -5.65 5.11 -7.76
N ILE A 90 -5.63 6.06 -6.82
CA ILE A 90 -5.72 5.88 -5.36
C ILE A 90 -6.82 4.87 -5.02
N LEU A 91 -6.43 3.73 -4.43
CA LEU A 91 -7.38 2.71 -3.99
C LEU A 91 -8.04 3.07 -2.65
N LEU A 92 -7.39 3.92 -1.85
CA LEU A 92 -7.80 4.21 -0.48
C LEU A 92 -7.54 5.70 -0.13
N ASN A 93 -8.62 6.48 0.02
CA ASN A 93 -8.56 7.80 0.65
C ASN A 93 -8.68 7.62 2.16
N ARG A 94 -7.70 8.09 2.94
CA ARG A 94 -7.67 7.95 4.40
C ARG A 94 -8.91 8.53 5.09
N GLU A 95 -9.46 9.63 4.59
CA GLU A 95 -10.68 10.24 5.15
C GLU A 95 -11.92 9.37 4.93
N HIS A 96 -12.01 8.67 3.79
CA HIS A 96 -13.09 7.72 3.52
C HIS A 96 -12.89 6.39 4.23
N LEU A 97 -11.63 6.01 4.48
CA LEU A 97 -11.27 4.74 5.10
C LEU A 97 -11.70 4.66 6.57
N ASP A 98 -11.61 5.76 7.32
CA ASP A 98 -12.04 5.78 8.71
C ASP A 98 -13.56 5.59 8.80
N ALA A 99 -14.33 6.15 7.87
CA ALA A 99 -15.77 5.96 7.76
C ALA A 99 -16.18 4.55 7.28
N ASP A 100 -15.43 3.98 6.33
CA ASP A 100 -15.67 2.62 5.83
C ASP A 100 -15.29 1.54 6.87
N LEU A 101 -14.25 1.80 7.68
CA LEU A 101 -13.87 0.92 8.80
C LEU A 101 -14.90 0.94 9.93
N GLU A 102 -15.50 2.09 10.24
CA GLU A 102 -16.62 2.18 11.19
C GLU A 102 -17.82 1.33 10.72
N ARG A 103 -18.20 1.47 9.44
CA ARG A 103 -19.28 0.66 8.83
C ARG A 103 -19.00 -0.83 8.79
N LEU A 104 -17.76 -1.23 8.49
CA LEU A 104 -17.37 -2.65 8.48
C LEU A 104 -17.36 -3.24 9.89
N THR A 105 -16.98 -2.45 10.90
CA THR A 105 -17.01 -2.87 12.30
C THR A 105 -18.45 -3.08 12.76
N GLU A 106 -19.38 -2.21 12.36
CA GLU A 106 -20.81 -2.35 12.63
C GLU A 106 -21.42 -3.59 11.96
N TYR A 107 -21.15 -3.79 10.66
CA TYR A 107 -21.64 -4.94 9.88
C TYR A 107 -21.15 -6.30 10.44
N LEU A 108 -19.88 -6.38 10.85
CA LEU A 108 -19.31 -7.59 11.45
C LEU A 108 -19.77 -7.84 12.90
N SER A 109 -20.32 -6.82 13.56
CA SER A 109 -20.89 -6.93 14.92
C SER A 109 -22.34 -7.42 14.90
N ASP A 110 -23.11 -7.06 13.87
CA ASP A 110 -24.50 -7.50 13.68
C ASP A 110 -24.61 -8.97 13.27
N GLU A 111 -23.65 -9.50 12.50
CA GLU A 111 -23.61 -10.93 12.11
C GLU A 111 -23.17 -11.87 13.26
N ALA A 112 -22.81 -11.32 14.41
CA ALA A 112 -22.36 -12.07 15.60
C ALA A 112 -23.41 -12.13 16.74
N SER A 113 -24.63 -11.61 16.53
CA SER A 113 -25.77 -11.67 17.47
C SER A 113 -26.87 -12.63 17.01
#